data_AF-W0GVX0-F1
#
_entry.id   AF-W0GVX0-F1
#
_cell.length_a   1.000
_cell.length_b   1.000
_cell.length_c   1.000
_cell.angle_alpha   90.00
_cell.angle_beta   90.00
_cell.angle_gamma   90.00
#
_symmetry.space_group_name_H-M   'P 1'
#
loop_
_entity.id
_entity.type
_entity.pdbx_description
1 polymer ?
#
loop_
_entity_poly.entity_id
_entity_poly.type
_entity_poly.pdbx_seq_one_letter_code
_entity_poly.pdbx_strand_id
1 'polypeptide(L)' 'MEGEVSAGGFEWQFSWAFDRGELVVEPSLGRALIEDALRRFLVRSDYRLEPGGDYTFMVRARF' A
#
# COMPACT_ATOMS: atom_id res chain seq x y z
N MET A 1 7.71 2.03 7.02
CA MET A 1 6.78 0.90 7.27
C MET A 1 6.88 -0.03 6.09
N GLU A 2 6.86 -1.33 6.34
CA GLU A 2 6.89 -2.34 5.29
C GLU A 2 5.66 -3.24 5.44
N GLY A 3 5.20 -3.82 4.33
CA GLY A 3 4.06 -4.72 4.34
C GLY A 3 3.83 -5.41 3.02
N GLU A 4 2.92 -6.38 3.02
CA GLU A 4 2.52 -7.12 1.84
C GLU A 4 1.11 -6.70 1.40
N VAL A 5 0.89 -6.70 0.08
CA VAL A 5 -0.41 -6.42 -0.52
C VAL A 5 -0.63 -7.36 -1.70
N SER A 6 -1.84 -7.89 -1.83
CA SER A 6 -2.21 -8.78 -2.93
C SER A 6 -3.50 -8.32 -3.59
N ALA A 7 -3.57 -8.45 -4.92
CA ALA A 7 -4.76 -8.16 -5.70
C ALA A 7 -4.75 -8.91 -7.01
N GLY A 8 -5.89 -9.50 -7.41
CA GLY A 8 -6.05 -10.10 -8.73
C GLY A 8 -5.05 -11.21 -9.06
N GLY A 9 -4.57 -11.95 -8.06
CA GLY A 9 -3.56 -13.01 -8.22
C GLY A 9 -2.12 -12.53 -8.24
N PHE A 10 -1.89 -11.23 -8.05
CA PHE A 10 -0.56 -10.66 -7.85
C PHE A 10 -0.31 -10.40 -6.37
N GLU A 11 0.96 -10.47 -5.98
CA GLU A 11 1.46 -10.16 -4.64
C GLU A 11 2.62 -9.17 -4.76
N TRP A 12 2.63 -8.19 -3.86
CA TRP A 12 3.67 -7.18 -3.77
C TRP A 12 4.10 -6.96 -2.33
N GLN A 13 5.36 -6.62 -2.17
CA GLN A 13 5.90 -6.02 -0.96
C GLN A 13 6.00 -4.52 -1.19
N PHE A 14 5.68 -3.74 -0.15
CA PHE A 14 5.83 -2.30 -0.21
C PHE A 14 6.64 -1.77 0.96
N SER A 15 7.32 -0.64 0.72
CA SER A 15 7.95 0.17 1.75
C SER A 15 7.43 1.60 1.66
N TRP A 16 7.06 2.16 2.81
CA TRP A 16 6.50 3.49 2.97
C TRP A 16 7.34 4.32 3.92
N ALA A 17 7.87 5.44 3.42
CA ALA A 17 8.60 6.43 4.19
C ALA A 17 7.64 7.57 4.58
N PHE A 18 7.14 7.55 5.82
CA PHE A 18 6.17 8.53 6.33
C PHE A 18 6.72 9.97 6.30
N ASP A 19 8.01 10.14 6.57
CA ASP A 19 8.70 11.43 6.56
C ASP A 19 8.76 12.08 5.17
N ARG A 20 8.68 11.27 4.10
CA ARG A 20 8.84 11.72 2.71
C ARG A 20 7.60 11.52 1.83
N GLY A 21 6.64 10.73 2.29
CA GLY A 21 5.50 10.30 1.46
C GLY A 21 5.92 9.42 0.27
N GLU A 22 7.05 8.73 0.38
CA GLU A 22 7.58 7.87 -0.66
C GLU A 22 7.07 6.44 -0.50
N LEU A 23 6.50 5.89 -1.58
CA LEU A 23 6.02 4.52 -1.68
C LEU A 23 6.87 3.76 -2.69
N VAL A 24 7.46 2.66 -2.24
CA VAL A 24 8.12 1.66 -3.10
C VAL A 24 7.27 0.41 -3.10
N VAL A 25 7.04 -0.18 -4.28
CA VAL A 25 6.27 -1.42 -4.47
C VAL A 25 7.03 -2.33 -5.41
N GLU A 26 7.25 -3.57 -4.98
CA GLU A 26 7.93 -4.61 -5.75
C GLU A 26 7.15 -5.94 -5.73
N PRO A 27 7.16 -6.74 -6.81
CA PRO A 27 7.78 -6.45 -8.11
C PRO A 27 7.03 -5.38 -8.92
N SER A 28 7.67 -4.79 -9.93
CA SER A 28 7.06 -3.72 -10.73
C SER A 28 5.87 -4.17 -11.59
N LEU A 29 5.76 -5.47 -11.87
CA LEU A 29 4.67 -6.05 -12.65
C LEU A 29 3.32 -5.82 -11.96
N GLY A 30 2.38 -5.21 -12.66
CA GLY A 30 1.02 -4.99 -12.17
C GLY A 30 0.89 -3.97 -11.04
N ARG A 31 1.99 -3.33 -10.58
CA ARG A 31 1.94 -2.39 -9.44
C ARG A 31 0.99 -1.22 -9.65
N ALA A 32 0.80 -0.79 -10.91
CA ALA A 32 -0.12 0.29 -11.28
C ALA A 32 -1.58 0.01 -10.85
N LEU A 33 -1.94 -1.26 -10.62
CA LEU A 33 -3.25 -1.67 -10.10
C LEU A 33 -3.45 -1.24 -8.65
N ILE A 34 -2.39 -1.16 -7.85
CA ILE A 34 -2.46 -0.93 -6.41
C ILE A 34 -1.76 0.36 -5.97
N GLU A 35 -0.78 0.87 -6.73
CA GLU A 35 0.15 1.91 -6.28
C GLU A 35 -0.57 3.18 -5.81
N ASP A 36 -1.49 3.70 -6.61
CA ASP A 36 -2.25 4.90 -6.26
C ASP A 36 -3.21 4.67 -5.09
N ALA A 37 -3.87 3.51 -5.03
CA ALA A 37 -4.79 3.19 -3.96
C ALA A 37 -4.09 2.97 -2.61
N LEU A 38 -2.96 2.25 -2.63
CA LEU A 38 -2.10 2.02 -1.47
C LEU A 38 -1.49 3.34 -0.98
N ARG A 39 -1.00 4.19 -1.88
CA ARG A 39 -0.50 5.53 -1.54
C ARG A 39 -1.58 6.36 -0.84
N ARG A 40 -2.78 6.43 -1.41
CA ARG A 40 -3.92 7.16 -0.80
C ARG A 40 -4.30 6.59 0.56
N PHE A 41 -4.26 5.27 0.71
CA PHE A 41 -4.52 4.61 1.99
C PHE A 41 -3.46 5.00 3.04
N LEU A 42 -2.17 4.90 2.71
CA LEU A 42 -1.07 5.21 3.63
C LEU A 42 -1.07 6.68 4.05
N VAL A 43 -1.29 7.61 3.12
CA VAL A 43 -1.42 9.04 3.42
C VAL A 43 -2.63 9.34 4.32
N ARG A 44 -3.76 8.66 4.11
CA ARG A 44 -4.95 8.85 4.97
C ARG A 44 -4.80 8.18 6.34
N SER A 45 -4.05 7.10 6.40
CA SER A 45 -3.80 6.30 7.60
C SER A 45 -2.63 6.82 8.44
N ASP A 46 -1.88 7.83 7.94
CA ASP A 46 -0.78 8.52 8.63
C ASP A 46 -1.17 9.05 10.03
N TYR A 47 -2.47 9.22 10.29
CA TYR A 47 -3.00 9.63 11.60
C TYR A 47 -3.46 8.48 12.52
N ARG A 48 -3.39 7.20 12.11
CA ARG A 48 -4.06 6.10 12.84
C ARG A 48 -3.38 4.73 12.86
N LEU A 49 -2.25 4.53 12.18
CA LEU A 49 -1.55 3.25 12.25
C LEU A 49 -0.70 3.20 13.52
N GLU A 50 -1.16 2.45 14.51
CA GLU A 50 -0.37 2.13 15.69
C GLU A 50 0.68 1.05 15.33
N PRO A 51 1.92 1.17 15.82
CA PRO A 51 2.94 0.15 15.59
C PRO A 51 2.51 -1.20 16.18
N GLY A 52 2.66 -2.27 15.40
CA GLY A 52 2.36 -3.65 15.83
C GLY A 52 0.96 -4.17 15.48
N GLY A 53 0.14 -3.39 14.76
CA GLY A 53 -1.16 -3.84 14.25
C GLY A 53 -1.10 -4.41 12.83
N ASP A 54 -1.91 -5.43 12.56
CA ASP A 54 -2.20 -5.90 11.21
C ASP A 54 -3.32 -5.05 10.59
N TYR A 55 -3.13 -4.59 9.36
CA TYR A 55 -4.09 -3.72 8.68
C TYR A 55 -4.52 -4.33 7.35
N THR A 56 -5.82 -4.56 7.20
CA THR A 56 -6.43 -4.93 5.92
C THR A 56 -7.20 -3.75 5.37
N PHE A 57 -6.96 -3.37 4.11
CA PHE A 57 -7.76 -2.37 3.42
C PHE A 57 -8.32 -2.93 2.12
N MET A 58 -9.49 -2.43 1.73
CA MET A 58 -10.20 -2.88 0.54
C MET A 58 -10.17 -1.78 -0.52
N VAL A 59 -9.51 -2.04 -1.64
CA VAL A 59 -9.47 -1.13 -2.78
C VAL A 59 -10.66 -1.43 -3.68
N ARG A 60 -11.49 -0.43 -3.95
CA ARG A 60 -12.53 -0.48 -5.00
C ARG A 60 -12.08 0.40 -6.15
N ALA A 61 -11.61 -0.23 -7.22
CA ALA A 61 -11.32 0.45 -8.49
C ALA A 61 -12.47 0.22 -9.47
N ARG A 62 -12.84 1.26 -10.22
CA ARG A 62 -13.71 1.16 -11.40
C ARG A 62 -12.82 1.51 -12.60
N PHE A 63 -12.61 0.54 -13.47
CA PHE A 63 -11.88 0.69 -14.73
C PHE A 63 -12.77 1.31 -15.81
#